data_AF-A0A6N6MLN7-F1
#
_entry.id   AF-A0A6N6MLN7-F1
#
_cell.length_a   1.000
_cell.length_b   1.000
_cell.length_c   1.000
_cell.angle_alpha   90.00
_cell.angle_beta   90.00
_cell.angle_gamma   90.00
#
_symmetry.space_group_name_H-M   'P 1'
#
loop_
_entity.id
_entity.type
_entity.pdbx_description
1 polymer ?
#
loop_
_entity_poly.entity_id
_entity_poly.type
_entity_poly.pdbx_seq_one_letter_code
_entity_poly.pdbx_strand_id
1 'polypeptide(L)' 'MAKFQLYIPNTSFNFPITELEQTFGKAESAPELDYCSLNHPDYRITYATDHVDNVLAVLDIDTQWQIPAPVQHYVRGE' A
#
# COMPACT_ATOMS: atom_id res chain seq x y z
N MET A 1 4.14 7.76 -14.05
CA MET A 1 3.78 7.50 -12.64
C MET A 1 2.31 7.81 -12.40
N ALA A 2 1.57 6.82 -11.94
CA ALA A 2 0.18 6.94 -11.51
C ALA A 2 0.11 6.73 -9.99
N LYS A 3 -0.70 7.55 -9.30
CA LYS A 3 -0.90 7.47 -7.84
C LYS A 3 -2.32 7.04 -7.55
N PHE A 4 -2.47 6.05 -6.69
CA PHE A 4 -3.77 5.53 -6.26
C PHE A 4 -3.89 5.65 -4.75
N GLN A 5 -5.00 6.21 -4.30
CA GLN A 5 -5.36 6.18 -2.89
C GLN A 5 -6.13 4.90 -2.59
N LEU A 6 -5.67 4.20 -1.56
CA LEU A 6 -6.24 2.96 -1.06
C LEU A 6 -6.77 3.23 0.34
N TYR A 7 -8.02 2.86 0.57
CA TYR A 7 -8.64 2.88 1.89
C TYR A 7 -8.85 1.45 2.34
N ILE A 8 -7.96 0.97 3.22
CA ILE A 8 -7.96 -0.43 3.65
C ILE A 8 -8.39 -0.47 5.13
N PRO A 9 -9.46 -1.20 5.48
CA PRO A 9 -9.83 -1.40 6.88
C PRO A 9 -8.67 -2.05 7.64
N ASN A 10 -8.36 -1.58 8.85
CA ASN A 10 -7.24 -2.12 9.65
C ASN A 10 -7.37 -3.64 9.88
N THR A 11 -8.60 -4.14 10.09
CA THR A 11 -8.90 -5.58 10.21
C THR A 11 -8.54 -6.38 8.96
N SER A 12 -8.61 -5.77 7.80
CA SER A 12 -8.28 -6.36 6.51
C SER A 12 -6.88 -5.99 6.03
N PHE A 13 -6.14 -5.15 6.75
CA PHE A 13 -4.87 -4.57 6.30
C PHE A 13 -3.69 -5.55 6.33
N ASN A 14 -3.65 -6.42 7.33
CA ASN A 14 -2.58 -7.41 7.46
C ASN A 14 -2.54 -8.40 6.28
N PHE A 15 -3.70 -8.69 5.66
CA PHE A 15 -3.81 -9.64 4.56
C PHE A 15 -3.15 -9.16 3.25
N PRO A 16 -3.55 -8.01 2.65
CA PRO A 16 -2.94 -7.50 1.43
C PRO A 16 -1.47 -7.11 1.66
N ILE A 17 -1.10 -6.57 2.83
CA ILE A 17 0.32 -6.28 3.10
C ILE A 17 1.16 -7.55 3.14
N THR A 18 0.70 -8.61 3.81
CA THR A 18 1.47 -9.86 3.84
C THR A 18 1.65 -10.46 2.44
N GLU A 19 0.60 -10.44 1.61
CA GLU A 19 0.70 -10.91 0.22
C GLU A 19 1.63 -10.02 -0.62
N LEU A 20 1.57 -8.70 -0.43
CA LEU A 20 2.49 -7.76 -1.07
C LEU A 20 3.93 -8.01 -0.60
N GLU A 21 4.16 -8.24 0.69
CA GLU A 21 5.50 -8.51 1.22
C GLU A 21 6.08 -9.84 0.72
N GLN A 22 5.24 -10.86 0.58
CA GLN A 22 5.64 -12.16 0.00
C GLN A 22 5.99 -12.04 -1.48
N THR A 23 5.25 -11.22 -2.22
CA THR A 23 5.43 -11.08 -3.66
C THR A 23 6.58 -10.13 -4.00
N PHE A 24 6.85 -9.14 -3.15
CA PHE A 24 7.68 -7.98 -3.52
C PHE A 24 8.79 -7.63 -2.52
N GLY A 25 8.88 -8.35 -1.40
CA GLY A 25 9.88 -8.12 -0.36
C GLY A 25 9.32 -7.39 0.85
N LYS A 26 10.05 -7.43 1.97
CA LYS A 26 9.60 -6.87 3.25
C LYS A 26 9.36 -5.36 3.18
N ALA A 27 8.30 -4.91 3.85
CA ALA A 27 8.05 -3.50 4.05
C ALA A 27 9.15 -2.88 4.94
N GLU A 28 9.59 -1.69 4.56
CA GLU A 28 10.44 -0.83 5.38
C GLU A 28 9.54 0.06 6.24
N SER A 29 9.59 -0.15 7.55
CA SER A 29 8.88 0.69 8.52
C SER A 29 9.68 1.94 8.86
N ALA A 30 9.05 3.11 8.80
CA ALA A 30 9.60 4.36 9.30
C ALA A 30 8.83 4.76 10.58
N PRO A 31 9.21 4.22 11.75
CA PRO A 31 8.46 4.38 13.00
C PRO A 31 8.35 5.83 13.47
N GLU A 32 9.25 6.71 13.03
CA GLU A 32 9.25 8.14 13.37
C GLU A 32 8.13 8.94 12.68
N LEU A 33 7.58 8.42 11.59
CA LEU A 33 6.60 9.11 10.75
C LEU A 33 5.27 8.34 10.66
N ASP A 34 5.11 7.29 11.48
CA ASP A 34 3.93 6.42 11.56
C ASP A 34 3.46 5.88 10.20
N TYR A 35 4.42 5.72 9.27
CA TYR A 35 4.17 5.13 7.97
C TYR A 35 5.15 4.00 7.68
N CYS A 36 4.70 3.07 6.85
CA CYS A 36 5.55 2.03 6.27
C CYS A 36 5.55 2.19 4.75
N SER A 37 6.64 1.75 4.13
CA SER A 37 6.75 1.71 2.68
C SER A 37 7.21 0.36 2.17
N LEU A 38 6.56 -0.14 1.12
CA LEU A 38 7.10 -1.22 0.29
C LEU A 38 7.71 -0.59 -0.96
N ASN A 39 9.02 -0.72 -1.12
CA ASN A 39 9.75 -0.21 -2.27
C ASN A 39 10.07 -1.36 -3.23
N HIS A 40 9.56 -1.28 -4.44
CA HIS A 40 9.93 -2.15 -5.57
C HIS A 40 10.51 -1.26 -6.69
N PRO A 41 11.43 -1.74 -7.56
CA PRO A 41 11.97 -0.94 -8.67
C PRO A 41 10.90 -0.29 -9.56
N ASP A 42 9.73 -0.91 -9.68
CA ASP A 42 8.64 -0.46 -10.58
C ASP A 42 7.49 0.26 -9.87
N TYR A 43 7.41 0.22 -8.53
CA TYR A 43 6.35 0.91 -7.78
C TYR A 43 6.69 1.01 -6.29
N ARG A 44 6.04 1.95 -5.62
CA ARG A 44 6.19 2.22 -4.19
C ARG A 44 4.82 2.29 -3.53
N ILE A 45 4.62 1.49 -2.49
CA ILE A 45 3.45 1.58 -1.62
C ILE A 45 3.89 2.30 -0.36
N THR A 46 3.22 3.38 0.04
CA THR A 46 3.45 4.04 1.32
C THR A 46 2.12 4.11 2.05
N TYR A 47 2.04 3.63 3.29
CA TYR A 47 0.80 3.59 4.05
C TYR A 47 0.97 4.11 5.46
N ALA A 48 -0.05 4.78 5.98
CA ALA A 48 -0.13 5.28 7.34
C ALA A 48 -1.48 4.87 7.96
N THR A 49 -1.46 4.47 9.22
CA THR A 49 -2.67 4.12 9.97
C THR A 49 -3.23 5.36 10.64
N ASP A 50 -4.55 5.56 10.60
CA ASP A 50 -5.17 6.68 11.31
C ASP A 50 -5.36 6.40 12.82
N HIS A 51 -4.92 5.24 13.32
CA HIS A 51 -5.15 4.74 14.70
C HIS A 51 -6.61 4.59 15.10
N VAL A 52 -7.57 4.85 14.21
CA VAL A 52 -9.00 4.80 14.52
C VAL A 52 -9.59 3.51 13.97
N ASP A 53 -9.49 3.24 12.67
CA ASP A 53 -10.03 2.02 12.05
C ASP A 53 -9.51 1.75 10.62
N ASN A 54 -8.87 2.73 9.97
CA ASN A 54 -8.53 2.65 8.55
C ASN A 54 -7.06 2.95 8.29
N VAL A 55 -6.50 2.23 7.33
CA VAL A 55 -5.19 2.50 6.80
C VAL A 55 -5.34 3.26 5.49
N LEU A 56 -4.79 4.45 5.46
CA LEU A 56 -4.64 5.23 4.24
C LEU A 56 -3.33 4.80 3.58
N ALA A 57 -3.43 4.14 2.43
CA ALA A 57 -2.27 3.74 1.64
C ALA A 57 -2.25 4.50 0.32
N VAL A 58 -1.07 4.98 -0.06
CA VAL A 58 -0.79 5.59 -1.36
C VAL A 58 0.08 4.60 -2.14
N LEU A 59 -0.44 4.16 -3.27
CA LEU A 59 0.24 3.29 -4.21
C LEU A 59 0.72 4.13 -5.39
N ASP A 60 2.03 4.29 -5.52
CA ASP A 60 2.69 4.96 -6.63
C ASP A 60 3.25 3.89 -7.58
N ILE A 61 2.71 3.79 -8.78
CA ILE A 61 3.11 2.77 -9.77
C ILE A 61 3.74 3.47 -10.98
N ASP A 62 4.80 2.87 -11.52
CA ASP A 62 5.24 3.25 -12.84
C ASP A 62 4.13 2.99 -13.87
N THR A 63 3.99 3.91 -14.80
CA THR A 63 2.87 4.01 -15.76
C THR A 63 2.71 2.79 -16.68
N GLN A 64 3.68 1.86 -16.67
CA GLN A 64 3.62 0.61 -17.44
C GLN A 64 3.01 -0.56 -16.67
N TRP A 65 2.75 -0.44 -15.37
CA TRP A 65 2.28 -1.53 -14.52
C TRP A 65 0.82 -1.38 -14.06
N GLN A 66 0.15 -2.52 -13.89
CA GLN A 66 -1.22 -2.58 -13.38
C GLN A 66 -1.24 -2.60 -11.85
N ILE A 67 -2.33 -2.11 -11.27
CA ILE A 67 -2.56 -2.18 -9.82
C ILE A 67 -2.57 -3.66 -9.39
N PRO A 68 -1.80 -4.06 -8.37
CA PRO A 68 -1.80 -5.44 -7.90
C PRO A 68 -3.19 -5.89 -7.45
N ALA A 69 -3.59 -7.11 -7.82
CA ALA A 69 -4.89 -7.69 -7.48
C ALA A 69 -5.27 -7.60 -5.98
N PRO A 70 -4.35 -7.82 -5.01
CA PRO A 70 -4.68 -7.74 -3.58
C PRO A 70 -5.19 -6.36 -3.14
N VAL A 71 -4.78 -5.30 -3.84
CA VAL A 71 -5.13 -3.91 -3.49
C VAL A 71 -6.13 -3.26 -4.44
N GLN A 72 -6.40 -3.88 -5.59
CA GLN A 72 -7.27 -3.34 -6.62
C GLN A 72 -8.70 -3.04 -6.13
N HIS A 73 -9.21 -3.84 -5.19
CA HIS A 73 -10.54 -3.64 -4.60
C HIS A 73 -10.63 -2.45 -3.63
N TYR A 74 -9.49 -1.96 -3.15
CA TYR A 74 -9.41 -0.83 -2.20
C TYR A 74 -9.09 0.49 -2.90
N VAL A 75 -8.83 0.46 -4.21
CA VAL A 75 -8.58 1.65 -5.02
C VAL A 75 -9.82 2.52 -5.06
N ARG A 76 -9.72 3.70 -4.47
CA ARG A 76 -10.63 4.80 -4.75
C ARG A 76 -9.96 5.62 -5.84
N GLY A 77 -10.41 5.42 -7.08
CA GLY A 77 -10.01 6.29 -8.19
C GLY A 77 -10.67 7.66 -8.02
N GLU A 78 -9.90 8.72 -8.23
CA GLU A 78 -10.43 9.98 -8.75
C GLU A 78 -10.53 9.91 -10.27
#